data_AF-A0A402DLY9-F1
#
_entry.id   AF-A0A402DLY9-F1
#
_cell.length_a   1.000
_cell.length_b   1.000
_cell.length_c   1.000
_cell.angle_alpha   90.00
_cell.angle_beta   90.00
_cell.angle_gamma   90.00
#
_symmetry.space_group_name_H-M   'P 1'
#
loop_
_entity.id
_entity.type
_entity.pdbx_description
1 polymer ?
#
loop_
_entity_poly.entity_id
_entity_poly.type
_entity_poly.pdbx_seq_one_letter_code
_entity_poly.pdbx_strand_id
1 'polypeptide(L)'
;MIEPSCGSDRSSIEALQNVGTVDQVPDRSTTPPRPASRPGLTACSLCAGETLGVHDPLEGGQLARLEALRSRGLADLTLSECLDECERGDVVVARPSAVGRRASGRPVWFERLAGDELTHELERWLEKGGPGVAEQPAALRPLQIDRSQPEIPPAE
;
A
#
# COMPACT_ATOMS: atom_id res chain seq x y z
N MET A 1 -28.45 -73.90 13.58
CA MET A 1 -29.89 -74.10 13.38
C MET A 1 -30.62 -73.03 14.17
N ILE A 2 -31.55 -72.35 13.50
CA ILE A 2 -32.62 -71.50 14.05
C ILE A 2 -32.23 -70.05 14.37
N GLU A 3 -32.99 -69.13 13.76
CA GLU A 3 -32.91 -67.67 13.70
C GLU A 3 -33.17 -66.96 15.06
N PRO A 4 -33.18 -65.61 15.11
CA PRO A 4 -34.46 -64.94 14.84
C PRO A 4 -34.37 -63.61 14.06
N SER A 5 -35.13 -63.58 12.97
CA SER A 5 -36.10 -62.54 12.58
C SER A 5 -36.02 -61.18 13.31
N CYS A 6 -35.66 -60.13 12.55
CA CYS A 6 -35.85 -58.75 12.95
C CYS A 6 -37.23 -58.29 12.45
N GLY A 7 -38.20 -58.25 13.37
CA GLY A 7 -39.55 -57.76 13.13
C GLY A 7 -39.58 -56.26 12.87
N SER A 8 -40.35 -55.88 11.84
CA SER A 8 -40.89 -54.54 11.69
C SER A 8 -41.90 -54.29 12.80
N ASP A 9 -41.82 -53.12 13.44
CA ASP A 9 -43.05 -52.45 13.88
C ASP A 9 -42.95 -50.96 13.70
N ARG A 10 -43.97 -50.45 13.02
CA ARG A 10 -44.25 -49.06 12.76
C ARG A 10 -44.87 -48.44 14.01
N SER A 11 -44.78 -47.11 14.04
CA SER A 11 -45.58 -46.19 14.85
C SER A 11 -44.95 -45.80 16.18
N SER A 12 -44.47 -44.56 16.23
CA SER A 12 -45.21 -43.55 17.00
C SER A 12 -44.81 -42.16 16.53
N ILE A 13 -45.84 -41.37 16.29
CA ILE A 13 -45.80 -39.94 16.00
C ILE A 13 -45.61 -39.25 17.33
N GLU A 14 -44.55 -38.47 17.50
CA GLU A 14 -44.53 -37.37 18.46
C GLU A 14 -43.80 -36.18 17.85
N ALA A 15 -44.57 -35.12 17.64
CA ALA A 15 -44.07 -33.77 17.45
C ALA A 15 -43.34 -33.32 18.71
N LEU A 16 -42.28 -32.51 18.57
CA LEU A 16 -41.97 -31.38 19.46
C LEU A 16 -40.72 -30.64 18.91
N GLN A 17 -41.01 -29.46 18.35
CA GLN A 17 -40.30 -28.19 18.53
C GLN A 17 -38.89 -28.23 19.14
N ASN A 18 -37.88 -27.73 18.40
CA ASN A 18 -37.05 -26.64 18.93
C ASN A 18 -36.29 -25.86 17.83
N VAL A 19 -36.52 -24.56 17.85
CA VAL A 19 -35.89 -23.51 17.06
C VAL A 19 -34.58 -23.05 17.72
N GLY A 20 -33.58 -22.76 16.90
CA GLY A 20 -32.55 -21.77 17.19
C GLY A 20 -31.28 -22.27 17.90
N THR A 21 -30.30 -22.76 17.14
CA THR A 21 -28.89 -22.56 17.50
C THR A 21 -28.39 -21.39 16.67
N VAL A 22 -28.20 -20.24 17.31
CA VAL A 22 -27.50 -19.12 16.71
C VAL A 22 -26.03 -19.48 16.57
N ASP A 23 -25.53 -19.42 15.34
CA ASP A 23 -24.13 -19.57 14.99
C ASP A 23 -23.31 -18.50 15.71
N GLN A 24 -22.45 -18.89 16.65
CA GLN A 24 -21.57 -17.96 17.36
C GLN A 24 -20.44 -17.54 16.43
N VAL A 25 -20.50 -16.29 15.95
CA VAL A 25 -19.39 -15.62 15.26
C VAL A 25 -18.26 -15.42 16.27
N PRO A 26 -17.04 -15.95 16.03
CA PRO A 26 -15.94 -15.78 16.97
C PRO A 26 -15.54 -14.31 17.08
N ASP A 27 -15.39 -13.88 18.33
CA ASP A 27 -14.94 -12.55 18.75
C ASP A 27 -13.61 -12.18 18.08
N ARG A 28 -13.56 -10.95 17.52
CA ARG A 28 -12.37 -10.36 16.89
C ARG A 28 -11.34 -10.05 17.96
N SER A 29 -10.68 -11.11 18.40
CA SER A 29 -9.57 -11.06 19.34
C SER A 29 -8.46 -10.19 18.75
N THR A 30 -8.23 -9.09 19.46
CA THR A 30 -7.15 -8.10 19.35
C THR A 30 -5.93 -8.59 18.58
N THR A 31 -5.74 -8.04 17.39
CA THR A 31 -4.49 -8.18 16.63
C THR A 31 -3.34 -7.57 17.46
N PRO A 32 -2.21 -8.27 17.66
CA PRO A 32 -1.03 -7.70 18.31
C PRO A 32 -0.63 -6.40 17.59
N PRO A 33 -0.09 -5.38 18.28
CA PRO A 33 0.31 -4.14 17.65
C PRO A 33 1.29 -4.47 16.52
N ARG A 34 0.87 -4.20 15.28
CA ARG A 34 1.71 -4.35 14.10
C ARG A 34 3.00 -3.57 14.36
N PRO A 35 4.19 -4.12 14.04
CA PRO A 35 5.42 -3.32 14.08
C PRO A 35 5.14 -2.02 13.33
N ALA A 36 5.69 -0.90 13.81
CA ALA A 36 5.43 0.41 13.23
C ALA A 36 5.62 0.30 11.72
N SER A 37 4.51 0.34 10.97
CA SER A 37 4.54 0.01 9.55
C SER A 37 5.43 1.06 8.89
N ARG A 38 6.44 0.62 8.14
CA ARG A 38 7.32 1.50 7.38
C ARG A 38 6.50 2.44 6.50
N PRO A 39 7.06 3.58 6.07
CA PRO A 39 6.44 4.36 5.01
C PRO A 39 6.20 3.49 3.78
N GLY A 40 5.17 3.82 3.01
CA GLY A 40 4.92 3.17 1.72
C GLY A 40 5.45 4.04 0.58
N LEU A 41 5.88 3.40 -0.51
CA LEU A 41 6.05 4.03 -1.81
C LEU A 41 5.04 3.42 -2.77
N THR A 42 4.40 4.24 -3.58
CA THR A 42 3.67 3.79 -4.76
C THR A 42 4.29 4.45 -5.97
N ALA A 43 4.82 3.67 -6.91
CA ALA A 43 5.42 4.19 -8.14
C ALA A 43 4.56 3.82 -9.34
N CYS A 44 4.49 4.70 -10.33
CA CYS A 44 3.91 4.35 -11.62
C CYS A 44 4.88 3.42 -12.38
N SER A 45 4.47 2.20 -12.71
CA SER A 45 5.32 1.23 -13.43
C SER A 45 5.51 1.57 -14.90
N LEU A 46 4.64 2.42 -15.47
CA LEU A 46 4.73 2.80 -16.88
C LEU A 46 5.69 3.98 -17.11
N CYS A 47 5.76 4.93 -16.18
CA CYS A 47 6.64 6.10 -16.31
C CYS A 47 7.91 6.07 -15.45
N ALA A 48 8.14 4.98 -14.70
CA ALA A 48 9.36 4.82 -13.92
C ALA A 48 10.59 4.68 -14.86
N GLY A 49 11.54 5.59 -14.70
CA GLY A 49 12.77 5.72 -15.48
C GLY A 49 12.70 6.76 -16.60
N GLU A 50 11.57 7.40 -16.87
CA GLU A 50 11.40 8.29 -18.03
C GLU A 50 12.25 9.57 -17.97
N THR A 51 12.47 10.14 -16.79
CA THR A 51 13.14 11.44 -16.62
C THR A 51 14.59 11.40 -17.07
N LEU A 52 15.30 10.32 -16.75
CA LEU A 52 16.68 10.11 -17.19
C LEU A 52 16.75 9.24 -18.45
N GLY A 53 15.80 8.34 -18.64
CA GLY A 53 15.67 7.50 -19.82
C GLY A 53 16.98 6.79 -20.19
N VAL A 54 17.36 6.89 -21.45
CA VAL A 54 18.60 6.30 -21.99
C VAL A 54 19.89 6.92 -21.42
N HIS A 55 19.78 8.03 -20.69
CA HIS A 55 20.90 8.69 -20.04
C HIS A 55 21.07 8.27 -18.58
N ASP A 56 20.19 7.43 -18.04
CA ASP A 56 20.36 6.88 -16.70
C ASP A 56 21.55 5.91 -16.69
N PRO A 57 22.57 6.12 -15.84
CA PRO A 57 23.72 5.21 -15.76
C PRO A 57 23.38 3.87 -15.09
N LEU A 58 22.23 3.76 -14.42
CA LEU A 58 21.80 2.54 -13.75
C LEU A 58 20.89 1.70 -14.65
N GLU A 59 21.24 0.44 -14.85
CA GLU A 59 20.35 -0.53 -15.50
C GLU A 59 19.04 -0.70 -14.70
N GLY A 60 17.90 -0.61 -15.40
CA GLY A 60 16.58 -0.57 -14.75
C GLY A 60 16.21 0.79 -14.15
N GLY A 61 17.11 1.78 -14.25
CA GLY A 61 16.87 3.19 -13.95
C GLY A 61 16.23 3.45 -12.59
N GLN A 62 15.26 4.36 -12.55
CA GLN A 62 14.62 4.75 -11.29
C GLN A 62 13.85 3.61 -10.62
N LEU A 63 13.24 2.70 -11.38
CA LEU A 63 12.54 1.56 -10.80
C LEU A 63 13.49 0.68 -9.97
N ALA A 64 14.68 0.39 -10.50
CA ALA A 64 15.71 -0.37 -9.79
C ALA A 64 16.13 0.30 -8.48
N ARG A 65 16.24 1.65 -8.47
CA ARG A 65 16.52 2.42 -7.24
C ARG A 65 15.42 2.26 -6.18
N LEU A 66 14.16 2.34 -6.59
CA LEU A 66 13.01 2.18 -5.67
C LEU A 66 12.91 0.76 -5.13
N GLU A 67 13.20 -0.25 -5.96
CA GLU A 67 13.28 -1.64 -5.53
C GLU A 67 14.42 -1.88 -4.53
N ALA A 68 15.56 -1.19 -4.70
CA ALA A 68 16.66 -1.22 -3.73
C ALA A 68 16.28 -0.57 -2.38
N LEU A 69 15.44 0.47 -2.35
CA LEU A 69 14.88 1.00 -1.09
C LEU A 69 13.99 -0.04 -0.38
N ARG A 70 13.18 -0.76 -1.15
CA ARG A 70 12.33 -1.84 -0.63
C ARG A 70 13.17 -2.99 -0.08
N SER A 71 14.18 -3.45 -0.81
CA SER A 71 15.02 -4.59 -0.40
C SER A 71 15.79 -4.32 0.90
N ARG A 72 16.21 -3.06 1.11
CA ARG A 72 16.80 -2.58 2.37
C ARG A 72 15.80 -2.40 3.51
N GLY A 73 14.51 -2.57 3.24
CA GLY A 73 13.46 -2.42 4.25
C GLY A 73 13.27 -0.97 4.70
N LEU A 74 13.43 0.00 3.80
CA LEU A 74 13.17 1.41 4.11
C LEU A 74 11.71 1.80 3.84
N ALA A 75 11.09 1.17 2.85
CA ALA A 75 9.68 1.38 2.53
C ALA A 75 9.04 0.14 1.88
N ASP A 76 7.72 0.01 2.01
CA ASP A 76 6.95 -0.96 1.23
C ASP A 76 6.66 -0.37 -0.16
N LEU A 77 7.16 -0.97 -1.23
CA LEU A 77 6.93 -0.52 -2.61
C LEU A 77 5.70 -1.21 -3.22
N THR A 78 4.81 -0.42 -3.80
CA THR A 78 3.69 -0.85 -4.64
C THR A 78 3.87 -0.26 -6.03
N LEU A 79 3.63 -1.07 -7.06
CA LEU A 79 3.62 -0.59 -8.44
C LEU A 79 2.17 -0.42 -8.89
N SER A 80 1.88 0.72 -9.52
CA SER A 80 0.60 1.03 -10.15
C SER A 80 0.82 1.27 -11.63
N GLU A 81 -0.10 0.84 -12.49
CA GLU A 81 0.01 1.13 -13.93
C GLU A 81 -0.31 2.60 -14.25
N CYS A 82 -1.14 3.26 -13.44
CA CYS A 82 -1.44 4.68 -13.58
C CYS A 82 -1.58 5.36 -12.20
N LEU A 83 -1.20 6.63 -12.14
CA LEU A 83 -1.37 7.51 -10.98
C LEU A 83 -2.07 8.84 -11.34
N ASP A 84 -2.63 8.91 -12.56
CA ASP A 84 -3.33 10.06 -13.15
C ASP A 84 -2.47 11.34 -13.28
N GLU A 85 -1.17 11.16 -13.48
CA GLU A 85 -0.17 12.24 -13.60
C GLU A 85 0.85 11.89 -14.71
N CYS A 86 0.36 11.31 -15.81
CA CYS A 86 1.17 10.66 -16.83
C CYS A 86 2.14 11.62 -17.54
N GLU A 87 1.78 12.88 -17.69
CA GLU A 87 2.56 13.93 -18.35
C GLU A 87 3.79 14.39 -17.55
N ARG A 88 3.92 13.93 -16.30
CA ARG A 88 4.94 14.42 -15.36
C ARG A 88 6.21 13.54 -15.31
N GLY A 89 6.08 12.24 -15.59
CA GLY A 89 7.19 11.27 -15.55
C GLY A 89 7.68 10.93 -14.14
N ASP A 90 8.22 9.71 -13.94
CA ASP A 90 8.77 9.23 -12.65
C ASP A 90 7.88 9.54 -11.42
N VAL A 91 6.58 9.30 -11.55
CA VAL A 91 5.62 9.64 -10.51
C VAL A 91 5.71 8.65 -9.35
N VAL A 92 5.96 9.18 -8.15
CA VAL A 92 6.08 8.42 -6.91
C VAL A 92 5.27 9.06 -5.79
N VAL A 93 4.50 8.25 -5.06
CA VAL A 93 3.75 8.67 -3.88
C VAL A 93 4.39 8.10 -2.62
N ALA A 94 4.94 8.97 -1.78
CA ALA A 94 5.36 8.60 -0.44
C ALA A 94 4.16 8.61 0.51
N ARG A 95 3.76 7.43 0.99
CA ARG A 95 2.64 7.21 1.91
C ARG A 95 3.14 7.20 3.36
N PRO A 96 2.45 7.90 4.28
CA PRO A 96 2.83 7.96 5.68
C PRO A 96 2.80 6.58 6.35
N SER A 97 3.77 6.34 7.23
CA SER A 97 3.80 5.21 8.17
C SER A 97 2.61 5.25 9.13
N ALA A 98 2.42 4.20 9.95
CA ALA A 98 1.41 4.25 11.01
C ALA A 98 1.66 5.41 12.00
N VAL A 99 2.94 5.70 12.30
CA VAL A 99 3.32 6.85 13.13
C VAL A 99 2.99 8.16 12.41
N GLY A 100 3.38 8.28 11.14
CA GLY A 100 3.07 9.46 10.32
C GLY A 100 1.57 9.75 10.25
N ARG A 101 0.73 8.73 10.05
CA ARG A 101 -0.73 8.88 10.03
C ARG A 101 -1.30 9.38 11.37
N ARG A 102 -0.76 8.92 12.51
CA ARG A 102 -1.17 9.43 13.83
C ARG A 102 -0.76 10.88 14.06
N ALA A 103 0.33 11.31 13.43
CA ALA A 103 0.77 12.70 13.37
C ALA A 103 0.08 13.50 12.25
N SER A 104 -1.05 13.02 11.73
CA SER A 104 -1.81 13.65 10.63
C SER A 104 -1.02 13.81 9.32
N GLY A 105 0.05 13.03 9.13
CA GLY A 105 0.81 12.97 7.89
C GLY A 105 -0.06 12.58 6.71
N ARG A 106 0.14 13.28 5.59
CA ARG A 106 -0.55 13.04 4.32
C ARG A 106 0.42 12.44 3.31
N PRO A 107 -0.08 11.71 2.29
CA PRO A 107 0.76 11.29 1.17
C PRO A 107 1.40 12.49 0.50
N VAL A 108 2.68 12.36 0.12
CA VAL A 108 3.40 13.35 -0.67
C VAL A 108 3.63 12.77 -2.06
N TRP A 109 3.25 13.54 -3.08
CA TRP A 109 3.32 13.16 -4.48
C TRP A 109 4.53 13.83 -5.11
N PHE A 110 5.31 13.07 -5.86
CA PHE A 110 6.48 13.56 -6.58
C PHE A 110 6.34 13.30 -8.07
N GLU A 111 6.85 14.23 -8.86
CA GLU A 111 7.15 14.09 -10.28
C GLU A 111 8.67 14.12 -10.50
N ARG A 112 9.14 13.52 -11.60
CA ARG A 112 10.54 13.59 -12.04
C ARG A 112 11.56 13.18 -10.97
N LEU A 113 11.15 12.32 -10.04
CA LEU A 113 11.98 11.85 -8.94
C LEU A 113 12.92 10.77 -9.46
N ALA A 114 14.06 11.16 -10.03
CA ALA A 114 14.98 10.26 -10.70
C ALA A 114 16.44 10.49 -10.32
N GLY A 115 17.24 9.42 -10.44
CA GLY A 115 18.69 9.48 -10.26
C GLY A 115 19.15 9.29 -8.81
N ASP A 116 20.47 9.13 -8.65
CA ASP A 116 21.08 8.74 -7.37
C ASP A 116 20.90 9.81 -6.30
N GLU A 117 21.09 11.09 -6.64
CA GLU A 117 21.02 12.20 -5.70
C GLU A 117 19.63 12.30 -5.06
N LEU A 118 18.59 12.39 -5.89
CA LEU A 118 17.21 12.52 -5.42
C LEU A 118 16.71 11.25 -4.72
N THR A 119 17.14 10.08 -5.18
CA THR A 119 16.83 8.81 -4.50
C THR A 119 17.48 8.76 -3.12
N HIS A 120 18.72 9.24 -2.98
CA HIS A 120 19.39 9.31 -1.69
C HIS A 120 18.72 10.31 -0.74
N GLU A 121 18.20 11.43 -1.25
CA GLU A 121 17.36 12.35 -0.45
C GLU A 121 16.07 11.68 0.02
N LEU A 122 15.40 10.92 -0.85
CA LEU A 122 14.23 10.12 -0.50
C LEU A 122 14.59 9.08 0.57
N GLU A 123 15.68 8.33 0.39
CA GLU A 123 16.21 7.35 1.36
C GLU A 123 16.36 7.96 2.76
N ARG A 124 17.12 9.05 2.88
CA ARG A 124 17.36 9.71 4.18
C ARG A 124 16.08 10.20 4.84
N TRP A 125 15.08 10.58 4.05
CA TRP A 125 13.79 11.00 4.58
C TRP A 125 12.96 9.81 5.08
N LEU A 126 12.94 8.71 4.33
CA LEU A 126 12.27 7.47 4.71
C LEU A 126 12.87 6.86 5.98
N GLU A 127 14.20 6.88 6.12
CA GLU A 127 14.92 6.46 7.34
C GLU A 127 14.47 7.24 8.59
N LYS A 128 14.20 8.53 8.43
CA LYS A 128 13.69 9.40 9.51
C LYS A 128 12.18 9.26 9.74
N GLY A 129 11.51 8.34 9.04
CA GLY A 129 10.10 8.02 9.19
C GLY A 129 9.17 8.62 8.13
N GLY A 130 9.70 9.43 7.21
CA GLY A 130 8.99 9.93 6.04
C GLY A 130 7.82 10.89 6.36
N PRO A 131 6.77 10.91 5.51
CA PRO A 131 5.65 11.85 5.61
C PRO A 131 4.99 11.87 7.00
N GLY A 132 4.87 13.07 7.57
CA GLY A 132 4.26 13.31 8.87
C GLY A 132 5.14 12.98 10.09
N VAL A 133 6.33 12.39 9.89
CA VAL A 133 7.28 12.10 10.98
C VAL A 133 8.51 12.99 10.88
N ALA A 134 9.06 13.14 9.68
CA ALA A 134 10.22 13.99 9.41
C ALA A 134 9.89 15.07 8.41
N GLU A 135 10.56 16.22 8.54
CA GLU A 135 10.47 17.30 7.55
C GLU A 135 10.96 16.82 6.17
N GLN A 136 10.23 17.19 5.13
CA GLN A 136 10.60 16.87 3.75
C GLN A 136 11.90 17.60 3.36
N PRO A 137 12.91 16.88 2.83
CA PRO A 137 14.16 17.48 2.36
C PRO A 137 13.92 18.58 1.34
N ALA A 138 14.69 19.67 1.44
CA ALA A 138 14.58 20.81 0.52
C ALA A 138 14.77 20.42 -0.95
N ALA A 139 15.64 19.45 -1.23
CA ALA A 139 15.89 18.93 -2.58
C ALA A 139 14.67 18.23 -3.21
N LEU A 140 13.74 17.70 -2.39
CA LEU A 140 12.54 17.04 -2.88
C LEU A 140 11.35 18.00 -3.05
N ARG A 141 11.39 19.21 -2.47
CA ARG A 141 10.26 20.17 -2.54
C ARG A 141 9.95 20.65 -3.96
N PRO A 142 10.94 20.94 -4.83
CA PRO A 142 10.65 21.35 -6.22
C PRO A 142 9.98 20.27 -7.07
N LEU A 143 10.02 19.01 -6.62
CA LEU A 143 9.44 17.86 -7.32
C LEU A 143 8.03 17.54 -6.84
N GLN A 144 7.51 18.27 -5.84
CA GLN A 144 6.25 17.92 -5.21
C GLN A 144 5.07 18.37 -6.07
N ILE A 145 4.18 17.43 -6.39
CA ILE A 145 2.92 17.72 -7.09
C ILE A 145 1.92 18.27 -6.07
N ASP A 146 1.44 19.50 -6.28
CA ASP A 146 0.35 20.07 -5.50
C ASP A 146 -1.02 19.61 -6.05
N ARG A 147 -1.49 18.45 -5.58
CA ARG A 147 -2.81 17.90 -5.94
C ARG A 147 -3.99 18.60 -5.26
N SER A 148 -3.74 19.68 -4.51
CA SER A 148 -4.81 20.48 -3.90
C SER A 148 -5.24 21.65 -4.77
N GLN A 149 -4.41 22.04 -5.74
CA GLN A 149 -4.75 23.07 -6.72
C GLN A 149 -5.74 22.47 -7.73
N PRO A 150 -6.93 23.08 -7.91
CA PRO A 150 -7.79 22.68 -9.01
C PRO A 150 -7.07 22.99 -10.32
N GLU A 151 -6.99 22.00 -11.21
CA GLU A 151 -6.55 22.25 -12.58
C GLU A 151 -7.56 23.19 -13.24
N ILE A 152 -7.11 24.40 -13.59
CA ILE A 152 -7.92 25.37 -14.34
C ILE A 152 -7.64 25.10 -15.81
N PRO A 153 -8.59 24.56 -16.59
CA PRO A 153 -8.40 24.40 -18.02
C PRO A 153 -8.12 25.77 -18.67
N PRO A 154 -7.28 25.84 -19.71
CA PRO A 154 -7.10 27.09 -20.45
C PRO A 154 -8.47 27.56 -20.96
N ALA A 155 -8.76 28.85 -20.81
CA ALA A 155 -9.94 29.45 -21.41
C ALA A 155 -9.76 29.45 -22.93
N GLU A 156 -10.67 28.76 -23.64
CA GLU A 156 -10.76 28.75 -25.11
C GLU A 156 -11.15 30.11 -25.68
#